data_AF-A0AAV3XIZ4-F1
#
_entry.id   AF-A0AAV3XIZ4-F1
#
_cell.length_a   1.000
_cell.length_b   1.000
_cell.length_c   1.000
_cell.angle_alpha   90.00
_cell.angle_beta   90.00
_cell.angle_gamma   90.00
#
_symmetry.space_group_name_H-M   'P 1'
#
loop_
_entity.id
_entity.type
_entity.pdbx_description
1 polymer ?
#
loop_
_entity_poly.entity_id
_entity_poly.type
_entity_poly.pdbx_seq_one_letter_code
_entity_poly.pdbx_strand_id
1 'polypeptide(L)'
;MTTTNELIYPTIDLFLYDIKAGLGDEEPKIDENRRQFWQKIYGAQLTNQNLEQFKQAENEGADYIDLLDSQKLKVFEPPLDGYFYPVQLSDMYGLQVDCTANFIQDYKFSPQPIANLSKIQPEIKTKIDAENLKPKLGQTWLIWNSPPIIKIF
;
A
#
# COMPACT_ATOMS: atom_id res chain seq x y z
N MET A 1 -14.20 -35.44 6.04
CA MET A 1 -14.75 -34.17 5.53
C MET A 1 -13.60 -33.18 5.47
N THR A 2 -13.03 -32.94 4.30
CA THR A 2 -11.99 -31.91 4.12
C THR A 2 -12.69 -30.58 3.95
N THR A 3 -12.69 -29.74 4.98
CA THR A 3 -13.08 -28.34 4.84
C THR A 3 -12.08 -27.66 3.92
N THR A 4 -12.47 -27.44 2.66
CA THR A 4 -11.68 -26.69 1.70
C THR A 4 -11.77 -25.21 2.09
N ASN A 5 -10.79 -24.73 2.85
CA ASN A 5 -10.64 -23.31 3.17
C ASN A 5 -10.13 -22.59 1.92
N GLU A 6 -11.04 -22.29 1.00
CA GLU A 6 -10.75 -21.60 -0.25
C GLU A 6 -11.33 -20.19 -0.24
N LEU A 7 -10.62 -19.25 -0.85
CA LEU A 7 -11.00 -17.85 -1.00
C LEU A 7 -10.94 -17.46 -2.47
N ILE A 8 -11.88 -16.64 -2.92
CA ILE A 8 -11.84 -16.01 -4.25
C ILE A 8 -11.16 -14.65 -4.10
N TYR A 9 -10.14 -14.42 -4.93
CA TYR A 9 -9.33 -13.20 -4.94
C TYR A 9 -8.80 -12.82 -3.53
N PRO A 10 -8.00 -13.70 -2.90
CA PRO A 10 -7.40 -13.40 -1.60
C PRO A 10 -6.41 -12.23 -1.75
N THR A 11 -6.67 -11.13 -1.05
CA THR A 11 -5.89 -9.90 -1.13
C THR A 11 -5.36 -9.52 0.24
N ILE A 12 -4.13 -9.04 0.27
CA ILE A 12 -3.48 -8.45 1.43
C ILE A 12 -3.27 -6.97 1.15
N ASP A 13 -3.90 -6.13 1.96
CA ASP A 13 -3.57 -4.73 2.06
C ASP A 13 -2.60 -4.49 3.21
N LEU A 14 -1.58 -3.68 2.97
CA LEU A 14 -0.64 -3.23 3.99
C LEU A 14 -0.54 -1.71 3.96
N PHE A 15 -0.77 -1.09 5.11
CA PHE A 15 -0.58 0.34 5.31
C PHE A 15 0.68 0.56 6.12
N LEU A 16 1.64 1.31 5.59
CA LEU A 16 2.86 1.73 6.27
C LEU A 16 2.76 3.21 6.62
N TYR A 17 2.88 3.56 7.91
CA TYR A 17 2.60 4.91 8.39
C TYR A 17 3.88 5.70 8.71
N ASP A 18 3.87 6.96 8.31
CA ASP A 18 4.79 8.00 8.77
C ASP A 18 4.00 9.24 9.20
N ILE A 19 4.56 10.03 10.11
CA ILE A 19 3.93 11.29 10.52
C ILE A 19 4.02 12.31 9.38
N LYS A 20 2.91 13.00 9.09
CA LYS A 20 2.91 14.20 8.23
C LYS A 20 3.04 15.44 9.10
N ALA A 21 2.13 15.61 10.05
CA ALA A 21 2.10 16.76 10.96
C ALA A 21 1.77 16.29 12.39
N GLY A 22 2.67 16.54 13.34
CA GLY A 22 2.40 16.36 14.76
C GLY A 22 1.61 17.51 15.36
N LEU A 23 1.05 17.29 16.55
CA LEU A 23 0.38 18.35 17.30
C LEU A 23 1.38 19.47 17.65
N GLY A 24 1.13 20.66 17.11
CA GLY A 24 1.99 21.83 17.33
C GLY A 24 3.25 21.89 16.46
N ASP A 25 3.37 21.00 15.46
CA ASP A 25 4.43 21.11 14.46
C ASP A 25 4.24 22.37 13.61
N GLU A 26 5.34 23.06 13.34
CA GLU A 26 5.38 24.20 12.43
C GLU A 26 5.75 23.74 11.01
N GLU A 27 5.49 24.59 10.00
CA GLU A 27 5.80 24.34 8.59
C GLU A 27 7.19 23.73 8.32
N PRO A 28 8.29 24.19 8.94
CA PRO A 28 9.61 23.58 8.70
C PRO A 28 9.67 22.10 9.08
N LYS A 29 8.95 21.71 10.13
CA LYS A 29 8.90 20.31 10.58
C LYS A 29 8.03 19.46 9.66
N ILE A 30 6.90 20.00 9.22
CA ILE A 30 6.01 19.35 8.26
C ILE A 30 6.73 19.15 6.91
N ASP A 31 7.48 20.15 6.45
CA ASP A 31 8.30 20.08 5.24
C ASP A 31 9.43 19.04 5.38
N GLU A 32 10.05 18.93 6.56
CA GLU A 32 11.01 17.86 6.86
C GLU A 32 10.35 16.48 6.77
N ASN A 33 9.20 16.29 7.40
CA ASN A 33 8.46 15.04 7.39
C ASN A 33 8.07 14.64 5.96
N ARG A 34 7.55 15.60 5.16
CA ARG A 34 7.25 15.42 3.73
C ARG A 34 8.47 14.93 2.96
N ARG A 35 9.59 15.64 3.10
CA ARG A 35 10.84 15.25 2.44
C ARG A 35 11.27 13.84 2.83
N GLN A 36 11.22 13.51 4.11
CA GLN A 36 11.60 12.19 4.60
C GLN A 36 10.70 11.08 4.04
N PHE A 37 9.38 11.30 3.97
CA PHE A 37 8.45 10.33 3.38
C PHE A 37 8.78 10.07 1.91
N TRP A 38 8.83 11.13 1.11
CA TRP A 38 9.07 11.02 -0.34
C TRP A 38 10.49 10.56 -0.69
N GLN A 39 11.47 10.82 0.18
CA GLN A 39 12.84 10.35 -0.02
C GLN A 39 12.96 8.84 0.12
N LYS A 40 12.11 8.18 0.93
CA LYS A 40 12.06 6.71 0.95
C LYS A 40 11.57 6.12 -0.37
N ILE A 41 10.67 6.85 -1.02
CA ILE A 41 9.97 6.41 -2.23
C ILE A 41 10.84 6.63 -3.48
N TYR A 42 11.35 7.85 -3.65
CA TYR A 42 12.08 8.29 -4.84
C TYR A 42 13.60 8.32 -4.66
N GLY A 43 14.11 8.20 -3.44
CA GLY A 43 15.54 8.20 -3.15
C GLY A 43 16.26 9.41 -3.76
N ALA A 44 17.31 9.13 -4.52
CA ALA A 44 18.11 10.15 -5.20
C ALA A 44 17.37 10.89 -6.34
N GLN A 45 16.23 10.38 -6.81
CA GLN A 45 15.44 11.01 -7.86
C GLN A 45 14.50 12.10 -7.33
N LEU A 46 14.39 12.27 -6.01
CA LEU A 46 13.53 13.28 -5.41
C LEU A 46 14.07 14.68 -5.69
N THR A 47 13.29 15.50 -6.40
CA THR A 47 13.64 16.90 -6.69
C THR A 47 12.80 17.87 -5.86
N ASN A 48 13.25 19.13 -5.75
CA ASN A 48 12.46 20.19 -5.13
C ASN A 48 11.14 20.44 -5.89
N GLN A 49 11.13 20.30 -7.22
CA GLN A 49 9.90 20.41 -8.00
C GLN A 49 8.89 19.33 -7.61
N ASN A 50 9.35 18.10 -7.36
CA ASN A 50 8.47 17.04 -6.87
C ASN A 50 7.90 17.39 -5.49
N LEU A 51 8.72 17.91 -4.57
CA LEU A 51 8.27 18.29 -3.24
C LEU A 51 7.18 19.37 -3.26
N GLU A 52 7.31 20.37 -4.13
CA GLU A 52 6.27 21.39 -4.32
C GLU A 52 4.97 20.78 -4.87
N GLN A 53 5.08 19.88 -5.86
CA GLN A 53 3.92 19.16 -6.40
C GLN A 53 3.22 18.30 -5.33
N PHE A 54 4.00 17.58 -4.52
CA PHE A 54 3.44 16.76 -3.44
C PHE A 54 2.79 17.61 -2.35
N LYS A 55 3.40 18.74 -1.98
CA LYS A 55 2.80 19.70 -1.04
C LYS A 55 1.45 20.23 -1.55
N GLN A 56 1.32 20.46 -2.86
CA GLN A 56 0.05 20.89 -3.48
C GLN A 56 -1.02 19.79 -3.55
N ALA A 57 -0.62 18.51 -3.58
CA ALA A 57 -1.54 17.38 -3.59
C ALA A 57 -2.12 17.07 -2.19
N GLU A 58 -1.48 17.56 -1.13
CA GLU A 58 -1.96 17.41 0.25
C GLU A 58 -3.15 18.33 0.54
N ASN A 59 -4.00 17.90 1.47
CA ASN A 59 -5.15 18.69 1.92
C ASN A 59 -5.29 18.63 3.44
N GLU A 60 -5.29 19.78 4.09
CA GLU A 60 -5.53 19.87 5.52
C GLU A 60 -7.01 19.59 5.83
N GLY A 61 -7.26 18.57 6.66
CA GLY A 61 -8.62 18.19 7.07
C GLY A 61 -9.28 17.10 6.22
N ALA A 62 -8.59 16.54 5.23
CA ALA A 62 -9.04 15.34 4.54
C ALA A 62 -8.64 14.06 5.28
N ASP A 63 -9.60 13.14 5.43
CA ASP A 63 -9.35 11.85 6.08
C ASP A 63 -8.51 10.91 5.20
N TYR A 64 -8.70 10.95 3.89
CA TYR A 64 -7.97 10.13 2.91
C TYR A 64 -7.78 10.89 1.60
N ILE A 65 -6.55 10.90 1.08
CA ILE A 65 -6.22 11.42 -0.26
C ILE A 65 -5.19 10.53 -0.95
N ASP A 66 -5.42 10.24 -2.23
CA ASP A 66 -4.40 9.71 -3.12
C ASP A 66 -3.42 10.81 -3.52
N LEU A 67 -2.16 10.69 -3.12
CA LEU A 67 -1.16 11.75 -3.32
C LEU A 67 -0.64 11.86 -4.76
N LEU A 68 -1.00 10.91 -5.63
CA LEU A 68 -0.54 10.82 -7.02
C LEU A 68 -1.67 10.57 -8.02
N ASP A 69 -2.91 10.99 -7.74
CA ASP A 69 -4.06 10.85 -8.65
C ASP A 69 -4.18 9.43 -9.25
N SER A 70 -4.10 8.41 -8.38
CA SER A 70 -4.18 6.98 -8.73
C SER A 70 -3.00 6.42 -9.57
N GLN A 71 -1.91 7.16 -9.75
CA GLN A 71 -0.69 6.59 -10.36
C GLN A 71 -0.06 5.55 -9.44
N LYS A 72 0.10 4.34 -9.96
CA LYS A 72 0.78 3.24 -9.26
C LYS A 72 2.28 3.50 -9.26
N LEU A 73 2.89 3.50 -8.09
CA LEU A 73 4.28 3.89 -7.94
C LEU A 73 5.23 2.77 -8.36
N LYS A 74 4.95 1.54 -7.90
CA LYS A 74 5.75 0.34 -8.18
C LYS A 74 4.83 -0.87 -8.25
N VAL A 75 4.70 -1.44 -9.44
CA VAL A 75 3.92 -2.65 -9.69
C VAL A 75 4.79 -3.88 -9.43
N PHE A 76 4.21 -4.92 -8.84
CA PHE A 76 4.92 -6.15 -8.54
C PHE A 76 4.98 -7.04 -9.77
N GLU A 77 6.11 -7.72 -9.94
CA GLU A 77 6.27 -8.72 -10.98
C GLU A 77 5.51 -10.01 -10.65
N PRO A 78 5.03 -10.75 -11.68
CA PRO A 78 4.46 -12.07 -11.49
C PRO A 78 5.38 -13.01 -10.67
N PRO A 79 4.83 -13.89 -9.82
CA PRO A 79 3.40 -14.25 -9.73
C PRO A 79 2.57 -13.33 -8.83
N LEU A 80 3.11 -12.24 -8.29
CA LEU A 80 2.32 -11.29 -7.52
C LEU A 80 1.54 -10.37 -8.46
N ASP A 81 0.34 -9.96 -8.03
CA ASP A 81 -0.40 -8.86 -8.65
C ASP A 81 -0.65 -7.85 -7.54
N GLY A 82 0.19 -6.81 -7.50
CA GLY A 82 0.11 -5.81 -6.45
C GLY A 82 0.94 -4.58 -6.77
N TYR A 83 0.78 -3.55 -5.97
CA TYR A 83 1.50 -2.30 -6.17
C TYR A 83 1.60 -1.47 -4.89
N PHE A 84 2.63 -0.64 -4.82
CA PHE A 84 2.73 0.44 -3.84
C PHE A 84 2.06 1.71 -4.36
N TYR A 85 1.35 2.42 -3.49
CA TYR A 85 0.88 3.77 -3.77
C TYR A 85 0.79 4.66 -2.51
N PRO A 86 1.23 5.92 -2.59
CA PRO A 86 1.27 6.84 -1.47
C PRO A 86 -0.07 7.55 -1.26
N VAL A 87 -0.46 7.70 -0.01
CA VAL A 87 -1.71 8.32 0.42
C VAL A 87 -1.45 9.27 1.58
N GLN A 88 -2.33 10.24 1.78
CA GLN A 88 -2.46 10.97 3.03
C GLN A 88 -3.63 10.36 3.82
N LEU A 89 -3.40 10.13 5.11
CA LEU A 89 -4.41 9.68 6.07
C LEU A 89 -4.45 10.70 7.20
N SER A 90 -5.38 11.65 7.16
CA SER A 90 -5.43 12.76 8.12
C SER A 90 -4.07 13.49 8.25
N ASP A 91 -3.40 13.35 9.39
CA ASP A 91 -2.13 13.93 9.81
C ASP A 91 -0.94 12.98 9.61
N MET A 92 -1.15 11.90 8.85
CA MET A 92 -0.16 10.88 8.53
C MET A 92 0.02 10.75 7.01
N TYR A 93 1.23 10.35 6.62
CA TYR A 93 1.45 9.73 5.32
C TYR A 93 1.29 8.22 5.43
N GLY A 94 0.68 7.63 4.41
CA GLY A 94 0.59 6.19 4.22
C GLY A 94 1.30 5.77 2.94
N LEU A 95 2.06 4.68 3.00
CA LEU A 95 2.39 3.90 1.80
C LEU A 95 1.54 2.64 1.84
N GLN A 96 0.53 2.58 0.97
CA GLN A 96 -0.36 1.44 0.86
C GLN A 96 0.20 0.43 -0.14
N VAL A 97 0.06 -0.84 0.21
CA VAL A 97 0.23 -1.99 -0.67
C VAL A 97 -1.13 -2.61 -0.84
N ASP A 98 -1.57 -2.83 -2.08
CA ASP A 98 -2.64 -3.76 -2.43
C ASP A 98 -1.96 -4.90 -3.18
N CYS A 99 -2.10 -6.14 -2.69
CA CYS A 99 -1.41 -7.28 -3.28
C CYS A 99 -2.20 -8.58 -3.15
N THR A 100 -2.35 -9.25 -4.29
CA THR A 100 -2.79 -10.63 -4.42
C THR A 100 -1.72 -11.43 -5.19
N ALA A 101 -2.04 -12.67 -5.58
CA ALA A 101 -1.16 -13.49 -6.39
C ALA A 101 -1.89 -14.28 -7.48
N ASN A 102 -1.26 -14.28 -8.66
CA ASN A 102 -1.60 -15.06 -9.83
C ASN A 102 -0.97 -16.46 -9.76
N PHE A 103 -1.34 -17.23 -8.73
CA PHE A 103 -0.85 -18.61 -8.55
C PHE A 103 -1.56 -19.62 -9.47
N ILE A 104 -2.71 -19.24 -10.03
CA ILE A 104 -3.54 -20.07 -10.91
C ILE A 104 -4.10 -19.23 -12.06
N GLN A 105 -4.50 -19.88 -13.15
CA GLN A 105 -5.28 -19.23 -14.19
C GLN A 105 -6.60 -18.70 -13.62
N ASP A 106 -7.03 -17.51 -14.07
CA ASP A 106 -8.24 -16.83 -13.59
C ASP A 106 -8.27 -16.59 -12.07
N TYR A 107 -7.10 -16.34 -11.45
CA TYR A 107 -6.90 -16.13 -10.00
C TYR A 107 -7.88 -15.13 -9.34
N LYS A 108 -8.46 -14.20 -10.10
CA LYS A 108 -9.46 -13.23 -9.63
C LYS A 108 -10.85 -13.82 -9.40
N PHE A 109 -11.15 -14.95 -10.02
CA PHE A 109 -12.49 -15.54 -10.04
C PHE A 109 -12.52 -16.99 -9.55
N SER A 110 -11.38 -17.67 -9.60
CA SER A 110 -11.24 -19.06 -9.18
C SER A 110 -10.96 -19.18 -7.67
N PRO A 111 -11.59 -20.13 -6.96
CA PRO A 111 -11.25 -20.44 -5.58
C PRO A 111 -9.77 -20.83 -5.44
N GLN A 112 -9.12 -20.32 -4.40
CA GLN A 112 -7.73 -20.60 -4.10
C GLN A 112 -7.55 -21.03 -2.65
N PRO A 113 -6.62 -21.95 -2.34
CA PRO A 113 -6.33 -22.31 -0.96
C PRO A 113 -5.95 -21.08 -0.11
N ILE A 114 -6.52 -20.95 1.09
CA ILE A 114 -6.17 -19.89 2.04
C ILE A 114 -4.66 -19.85 2.36
N ALA A 115 -3.99 -21.01 2.24
CA ALA A 115 -2.56 -21.16 2.39
C ALA A 115 -1.74 -20.37 1.34
N ASN A 116 -2.36 -19.82 0.30
CA ASN A 116 -1.69 -18.90 -0.61
C ASN A 116 -1.41 -17.53 0.04
N LEU A 117 -2.22 -17.07 1.01
CA LEU A 117 -1.98 -15.81 1.73
C LEU A 117 -0.64 -15.81 2.47
N SER A 118 -0.25 -16.96 3.05
CA SER A 118 1.04 -17.08 3.75
C SER A 118 2.26 -17.02 2.83
N LYS A 119 2.05 -17.12 1.51
CA LYS A 119 3.10 -16.91 0.49
C LYS A 119 3.22 -15.44 0.09
N ILE A 120 2.13 -14.67 0.15
CA ILE A 120 2.11 -13.27 -0.29
C ILE A 120 2.80 -12.36 0.74
N GLN A 121 2.50 -12.55 2.04
CA GLN A 121 3.01 -11.69 3.10
C GLN A 121 4.57 -11.62 3.17
N PRO A 122 5.31 -12.73 3.09
CA PRO A 122 6.78 -12.69 3.07
C PRO A 122 7.32 -11.90 1.88
N GLU A 123 6.73 -12.05 0.70
CA GLU A 123 7.16 -11.34 -0.52
C GLU A 123 6.99 -9.82 -0.38
N ILE A 124 5.86 -9.37 0.19
CA ILE A 124 5.64 -7.95 0.50
C ILE A 124 6.73 -7.43 1.43
N LYS A 125 7.06 -8.19 2.50
CA LYS A 125 8.12 -7.81 3.46
C LYS A 125 9.49 -7.73 2.78
N THR A 126 9.84 -8.73 1.96
CA THR A 126 11.10 -8.75 1.21
C THR A 126 11.22 -7.52 0.31
N LYS A 127 10.14 -7.11 -0.37
CA LYS A 127 10.15 -5.88 -1.18
C LYS A 127 10.35 -4.62 -0.34
N ILE A 128 9.66 -4.51 0.79
CA ILE A 128 9.82 -3.37 1.71
C ILE A 128 11.26 -3.27 2.22
N ASP A 129 11.86 -4.40 2.60
CA ASP A 129 13.25 -4.45 3.06
C ASP A 129 14.23 -4.08 1.95
N ALA A 130 14.07 -4.68 0.77
CA ALA A 130 14.94 -4.43 -0.39
C ALA A 130 14.90 -2.98 -0.87
N GLU A 131 13.75 -2.33 -0.75
CA GLU A 131 13.54 -0.95 -1.19
C GLU A 131 13.64 0.08 -0.07
N ASN A 132 13.97 -0.36 1.16
CA ASN A 132 14.08 0.50 2.35
C ASN A 132 12.80 1.32 2.63
N LEU A 133 11.62 0.72 2.41
CA LEU A 133 10.31 1.36 2.57
C LEU A 133 9.76 1.25 4.00
N LYS A 134 10.62 1.06 5.00
CA LYS A 134 10.18 0.82 6.38
C LYS A 134 9.38 2.01 6.93
N PRO A 135 8.26 1.77 7.64
CA PRO A 135 7.50 2.83 8.29
C PRO A 135 8.28 3.36 9.49
N LYS A 136 8.07 4.63 9.82
CA LYS A 136 8.60 5.22 11.06
C LYS A 136 7.65 5.10 12.24
N LEU A 137 6.33 5.10 11.99
CA LEU A 137 5.33 5.09 13.04
C LEU A 137 4.77 3.68 13.29
N GLY A 138 4.34 2.99 12.24
CA GLY A 138 3.73 1.68 12.38
C GLY A 138 3.22 1.10 11.08
N GLN A 139 2.51 -0.03 11.19
CA GLN A 139 1.89 -0.68 10.05
C GLN A 139 0.61 -1.42 10.44
N THR A 140 -0.33 -1.52 9.50
CA THR A 140 -1.54 -2.34 9.63
C THR A 140 -1.66 -3.29 8.46
N TRP A 141 -1.95 -4.56 8.74
CA TRP A 141 -2.23 -5.57 7.73
C TRP A 141 -3.74 -5.85 7.72
N LEU A 142 -4.34 -5.81 6.54
CA LEU A 142 -5.72 -6.19 6.30
C LEU A 142 -5.74 -7.33 5.29
N ILE A 143 -6.55 -8.34 5.57
CA ILE A 143 -6.78 -9.46 4.66
C ILE A 143 -8.25 -9.45 4.33
N TRP A 144 -8.57 -9.50 3.04
CA TRP A 144 -9.93 -9.62 2.56
C TRP A 144 -9.99 -10.49 1.32
N ASN A 145 -11.21 -10.82 0.91
CA ASN A 145 -11.50 -11.61 -0.27
C ASN A 145 -12.81 -11.15 -0.88
N SER A 146 -13.01 -11.48 -2.15
CA SER A 146 -14.32 -11.26 -2.77
C SER A 146 -15.31 -12.30 -2.26
N PRO A 147 -16.57 -11.92 -1.98
CA PRO A 147 -17.63 -12.90 -1.73
C PRO A 147 -17.81 -13.77 -2.98
N PRO A 148 -18.21 -15.05 -2.82
CA PRO A 148 -18.47 -15.91 -3.97
C PRO A 148 -19.59 -15.33 -4.84
N ILE A 149 -19.37 -15.31 -6.16
CA ILE A 149 -20.38 -14.87 -7.13
C ILE A 149 -21.49 -15.92 -7.17
N ILE A 150 -22.60 -15.65 -6.50
CA ILE A 150 -23.82 -16.45 -6.63
C ILE A 150 -24.49 -16.04 -7.94
N LYS A 151 -24.37 -16.87 -8.98
CA LYS A 151 -25.22 -16.73 -10.17
C LYS A 151 -26.64 -17.17 -9.80
N ILE A 152 -27.54 -16.22 -9.65
CA ILE A 152 -28.98 -16.49 -9.54
C ILE A 152 -29.47 -16.70 -10.99
N PHE A 153 -29.92 -17.91 -11.30
CA PHE A 153 -30.56 -18.27 -12.57
C PHE A 153 -32.05 -17.88 -12.53
#